data_AF-A0A023GG30-F1
#
_entry.id   AF-A0A023GG30-F1
#
_cell.length_a   1.000
_cell.length_b   1.000
_cell.length_c   1.000
_cell.angle_alpha   90.00
_cell.angle_beta   90.00
_cell.angle_gamma   90.00
#
_symmetry.space_group_name_H-M   'P 1'
#
loop_
_entity.id
_entity.type
_entity.pdbx_description
1 polymer ?
#
loop_
_entity_poly.entity_id
_entity_poly.type
_entity_poly.pdbx_seq_one_letter_code
_entity_poly.pdbx_strand_id
1 'polypeptide(L)'
;YISNVPAIAVTCVLFLFVAMVALGTAYDVARSYRSSHKKPSSSRSVDTTMASNEGLVNGGSSGDGGSTFSRSVLAFSALTNGAKIFNTSGSKEFIQVIHGLRFFSMAWIILGHTFSFSKQWITFRNMDDMLVIHKDIITQGIANGTVTVDTFFFISGLLVVYVTLKQIASSWTRSRWVQFYIHRYWRMTPLMMAVIAFCAVLLPYCGDGPRWKESVATYDLTCKANWWVNAMYLQNFIHRTDMCLNHTWYSAVDFQFYVISPIIILALHRKPKFGLFLIAILLLGTTSFTAFYTALYDYP
;
A
#
# COMPACT_ATOMS: atom_id res chain seq x y z
N TYR A 1 -0.48 -35.89 1.96
CA TYR A 1 0.66 -35.29 2.69
C TYR A 1 0.85 -33.87 2.16
N ILE A 2 0.39 -32.86 2.90
CA ILE A 2 0.72 -31.46 2.57
C ILE A 2 2.20 -31.29 2.94
N SER A 3 3.03 -30.93 1.96
CA SER A 3 4.44 -30.67 2.23
C SER A 3 4.57 -29.41 3.08
N ASN A 4 5.17 -29.55 4.27
CA ASN A 4 5.44 -28.41 5.17
C ASN A 4 6.64 -27.56 4.70
N VAL A 5 7.31 -27.97 3.62
CA VAL A 5 8.52 -27.30 3.09
C VAL A 5 8.30 -25.82 2.78
N PRO A 6 7.21 -25.38 2.12
CA PRO A 6 6.97 -23.96 1.88
C PRO A 6 6.82 -23.17 3.18
N ALA A 7 6.18 -23.75 4.21
CA ALA A 7 5.97 -23.09 5.49
C ALA A 7 7.29 -22.86 6.21
N ILE A 8 8.14 -23.90 6.26
CA ILE A 8 9.48 -23.79 6.81
C ILE A 8 10.29 -22.71 6.06
N ALA A 9 10.21 -22.67 4.74
CA ALA A 9 10.92 -21.67 3.94
C ALA A 9 10.48 -20.23 4.27
N VAL A 10 9.17 -19.96 4.31
CA VAL A 10 8.64 -18.62 4.65
C VAL A 10 9.02 -18.24 6.09
N THR A 11 8.91 -19.17 7.04
CA THR A 11 9.32 -18.95 8.43
C THR A 11 10.81 -18.62 8.53
N CYS A 12 11.68 -19.33 7.80
CA CYS A 12 13.12 -19.03 7.74
C CYS A 12 13.39 -17.62 7.20
N VAL A 13 12.68 -17.19 6.15
CA VAL A 13 12.79 -15.82 5.60
C VAL A 13 12.39 -14.78 6.63
N LEU A 14 11.30 -15.01 7.37
CA LEU A 14 10.86 -14.10 8.44
C LEU A 14 11.89 -14.02 9.58
N PHE A 15 12.45 -15.16 10.01
CA PHE A 15 13.52 -15.17 11.01
C PHE A 15 14.77 -14.44 10.53
N LEU A 16 15.15 -14.61 9.27
CA LEU A 16 16.30 -13.91 8.68
C LEU A 16 16.05 -12.40 8.64
N PHE A 17 14.83 -11.96 8.32
CA PHE A 17 14.43 -10.55 8.40
C PHE A 17 14.53 -10.00 9.83
N VAL A 18 14.00 -10.73 10.82
CA VAL A 18 14.11 -10.35 12.24
C VAL A 18 15.58 -10.27 12.68
N ALA A 19 16.42 -11.21 12.24
CA ALA A 19 17.85 -11.18 12.52
C ALA A 19 18.54 -9.94 11.90
N MET A 20 18.20 -9.58 10.65
CA MET A 20 18.71 -8.35 10.02
C MET A 20 18.30 -7.10 10.80
N VAL A 21 17.06 -7.05 11.30
CA VAL A 21 16.57 -5.94 12.16
C VAL A 21 17.34 -5.87 13.48
N ALA A 22 17.55 -7.01 14.13
CA ALA A 22 18.33 -7.08 15.38
C ALA A 22 19.78 -6.62 15.16
N LEU A 23 20.44 -7.10 14.10
CA LEU A 23 21.80 -6.71 13.72
C LEU A 23 21.89 -5.23 13.35
N GLY A 24 20.95 -4.71 12.56
CA GLY A 24 20.89 -3.30 12.17
C GLY A 24 20.70 -2.38 13.39
N THR A 25 19.85 -2.79 14.33
CA THR A 25 19.61 -2.07 15.58
C THR A 25 20.83 -2.10 16.50
N ALA A 26 21.47 -3.26 16.67
CA ALA A 26 22.70 -3.40 17.45
C ALA A 26 23.84 -2.55 16.87
N TYR A 27 23.98 -2.52 15.54
CA TYR A 27 24.95 -1.68 14.85
C TYR A 27 24.70 -0.19 15.08
N ASP A 28 23.43 0.25 15.02
CA ASP A 28 23.04 1.64 15.28
C ASP A 28 23.32 2.08 16.73
N VAL A 29 23.03 1.22 17.70
CA VAL A 29 23.35 1.44 19.13
C VAL A 29 24.85 1.52 19.34
N ALA A 30 25.62 0.56 18.80
CA ALA A 30 27.08 0.55 18.93
C ALA A 30 27.72 1.79 18.28
N ARG A 31 27.18 2.23 17.14
CA ARG A 31 27.60 3.45 16.46
C ARG A 31 27.29 4.70 17.30
N SER A 32 26.09 4.79 17.85
CA SER A 32 25.66 5.91 18.69
C SER A 32 26.48 6.00 19.98
N TYR A 33 26.78 4.86 20.60
CA TYR A 33 27.66 4.78 21.78
C TYR A 33 29.09 5.25 21.47
N ARG A 34 29.68 4.79 20.35
CA ARG A 34 30.99 5.27 19.88
C ARG A 34 30.99 6.77 19.54
N SER A 35 29.88 7.27 18.98
CA SER A 35 29.73 8.69 18.68
C SER A 35 29.60 9.53 19.94
N SER A 36 28.95 9.05 21.00
CA SER A 36 28.81 9.79 22.27
C SER A 36 30.14 10.04 22.99
N HIS A 37 31.17 9.25 22.69
CA HIS A 37 32.54 9.45 23.19
C HIS A 37 33.38 10.41 22.34
N LYS A 38 32.90 10.86 21.18
CA LYS A 38 33.48 11.97 20.40
C LYS A 38 32.52 13.17 20.53
N LYS A 39 33.05 14.36 20.82
CA LYS A 39 32.30 15.62 21.08
C LYS A 39 30.91 15.73 20.39
N PRO A 40 29.88 16.28 21.07
CA PRO A 40 28.52 16.29 20.56
C PRO A 40 28.42 17.19 19.33
N SER A 41 28.22 16.61 18.14
CA SER A 41 27.83 17.37 16.95
C SER A 41 26.31 17.28 16.75
N SER A 42 25.68 18.45 16.81
CA SER A 42 24.35 18.85 16.35
C SER A 42 23.29 17.77 16.09
N SER A 43 22.15 17.96 16.75
CA SER A 43 20.82 17.41 16.43
C SER A 43 20.69 16.89 15.00
N ARG A 44 20.59 15.57 14.87
CA ARG A 44 20.31 14.90 13.60
C ARG A 44 18.86 15.23 13.23
N SER A 45 18.65 16.25 12.40
CA SER A 45 17.35 16.49 11.77
C SER A 45 17.07 15.31 10.86
N VAL A 46 16.18 14.44 11.30
CA VAL A 46 15.68 13.35 10.49
C VAL A 46 14.64 13.96 9.56
N ASP A 47 15.04 14.21 8.31
CA ASP A 47 14.08 14.56 7.27
C ASP A 47 13.15 13.35 7.07
N THR A 48 11.91 13.50 7.54
CA THR A 48 10.84 12.54 7.31
C THR A 48 10.39 12.70 5.87
N THR A 49 11.10 12.11 4.92
CA THR A 49 10.52 11.87 3.59
C THR A 49 9.46 10.82 3.77
N MET A 50 8.20 11.25 3.80
CA MET A 50 7.08 10.33 3.68
C MET A 50 7.27 9.55 2.39
N ALA A 51 6.83 8.30 2.39
CA ALA A 51 6.79 7.49 1.20
C ALA A 51 5.80 8.13 0.19
N SER A 52 6.26 9.13 -0.54
CA SER A 52 5.69 9.60 -1.79
C SER A 52 6.71 9.27 -2.88
N ASN A 53 6.46 9.65 -4.13
CA ASN A 53 7.48 9.60 -5.17
C ASN A 53 8.69 10.53 -4.89
N GLU A 54 8.80 11.11 -3.67
CA GLU A 54 9.95 11.83 -3.11
C GLU A 54 11.31 11.13 -3.26
N GLY A 55 11.35 9.79 -3.33
CA GLY A 55 12.59 9.07 -3.67
C GLY A 55 13.20 9.51 -5.01
N LEU A 56 12.39 10.09 -5.91
CA LEU A 56 12.83 10.70 -7.16
C LEU A 56 13.20 12.19 -7.02
N VAL A 57 12.79 12.86 -5.94
CA VAL A 57 13.07 14.29 -5.65
C VAL A 57 14.40 14.44 -4.90
N ASN A 58 14.67 13.55 -3.94
CA ASN A 58 15.91 13.58 -3.17
C ASN A 58 16.94 12.59 -3.72
N GLY A 59 17.47 12.90 -4.91
CA GLY A 59 18.79 12.42 -5.35
C GLY A 59 19.95 13.06 -4.57
N GLY A 60 19.65 13.96 -3.63
CA GLY A 60 20.60 14.62 -2.75
C GLY A 60 20.96 13.74 -1.57
N SER A 61 22.23 13.31 -1.54
CA SER A 61 22.92 12.73 -0.40
C SER A 61 22.59 13.41 0.93
N SER A 62 21.70 12.83 1.74
CA SER A 62 21.65 13.13 3.17
C SER A 62 22.90 12.53 3.84
N GLY A 63 24.01 13.25 3.75
CA GLY A 63 24.99 13.52 4.81
C GLY A 63 25.41 12.40 5.75
N ASP A 64 25.52 11.15 5.32
CA ASP A 64 26.18 10.12 6.12
C ASP A 64 27.35 9.54 5.33
N GLY A 65 28.57 10.00 5.62
CA GLY A 65 29.82 9.55 5.00
C GLY A 65 30.21 8.11 5.31
N GLY A 66 29.24 7.24 5.59
CA GLY A 66 29.42 5.81 5.80
C GLY A 66 29.47 5.06 4.46
N SER A 67 30.15 3.92 4.45
CA SER A 67 30.16 2.99 3.32
C SER A 67 28.73 2.56 2.94
N THR A 68 28.53 2.20 1.66
CA THR A 68 27.23 1.67 1.17
C THR A 68 26.71 0.54 2.07
N PHE A 69 27.62 -0.31 2.56
CA PHE A 69 27.32 -1.36 3.51
C PHE A 69 26.73 -0.82 4.83
N SER A 70 27.34 0.22 5.41
CA SER A 70 26.82 0.85 6.63
C SER A 70 25.40 1.40 6.41
N ARG A 71 25.12 1.97 5.24
CA ARG A 71 23.78 2.50 4.92
C ARG A 71 22.76 1.37 4.80
N SER A 72 23.13 0.26 4.16
CA SER A 72 22.28 -0.93 4.05
C SER A 72 21.96 -1.54 5.40
N VAL A 73 22.93 -1.66 6.31
CA VAL A 73 22.70 -2.20 7.67
C VAL A 73 21.80 -1.27 8.49
N LEU A 74 22.02 0.05 8.40
CA LEU A 74 21.18 1.04 9.09
C LEU A 74 19.73 1.08 8.56
N ALA A 75 19.49 0.66 7.31
CA ALA A 75 18.13 0.56 6.77
C ALA A 75 17.25 -0.42 7.57
N PHE A 76 17.85 -1.39 8.26
CA PHE A 76 17.14 -2.36 9.12
C PHE A 76 17.07 -1.92 10.60
N SER A 77 17.64 -0.78 11.00
CA SER A 77 17.59 -0.32 12.40
C SER A 77 16.15 0.01 12.82
N ALA A 78 15.64 -0.72 13.82
CA ALA A 78 14.33 -0.46 14.39
C ALA A 78 14.27 0.88 15.13
N LEU A 79 15.39 1.34 15.72
CA LEU A 79 15.44 2.61 16.44
C LEU A 79 15.39 3.79 15.49
N THR A 80 16.22 3.80 14.44
CA THR A 80 16.21 4.87 13.44
C THR A 80 14.89 4.91 12.67
N ASN A 81 14.36 3.75 12.27
CA ASN A 81 13.07 3.69 11.58
C ASN A 81 11.90 4.03 12.52
N GLY A 82 11.94 3.59 13.78
CA GLY A 82 10.96 3.95 14.80
C GLY A 82 10.94 5.45 15.07
N ALA A 83 12.12 6.07 15.26
CA ALA A 83 12.23 7.52 15.41
C ALA A 83 11.65 8.28 14.21
N LYS A 84 11.83 7.78 12.98
CA LYS A 84 11.19 8.35 11.77
C LYS A 84 9.66 8.21 11.80
N ILE A 85 9.15 7.04 12.18
CA ILE A 85 7.71 6.74 12.22
C ILE A 85 7.00 7.60 13.27
N PHE A 86 7.61 7.77 14.44
CA PHE A 86 7.06 8.56 15.55
C PHE A 86 7.39 10.05 15.45
N ASN A 87 8.14 10.48 14.44
CA ASN A 87 8.43 11.89 14.23
C ASN A 87 7.20 12.60 13.68
N THR A 88 6.60 13.47 14.50
CA THR A 88 5.45 14.32 14.14
C THR A 88 5.86 15.72 13.69
N SER A 89 7.17 16.02 13.57
CA SER A 89 7.62 17.31 13.06
C SER A 89 7.10 17.55 11.65
N GLY A 90 6.28 18.59 11.46
CA GLY A 90 5.70 18.90 10.17
C GLY A 90 6.77 19.24 9.13
N SER A 91 6.75 18.57 7.98
CA SER A 91 7.52 19.02 6.83
C SER A 91 6.81 20.25 6.22
N LYS A 92 7.55 21.34 6.01
CA LYS A 92 7.02 22.58 5.42
C LYS A 92 6.57 22.40 3.96
N GLU A 93 6.91 21.29 3.32
CA GLU A 93 6.67 21.05 1.90
C GLU A 93 5.30 20.41 1.58
N PHE A 94 4.50 19.97 2.57
CA PHE A 94 3.28 19.19 2.30
C PHE A 94 1.97 19.79 2.83
N ILE A 95 0.89 19.47 2.12
CA ILE A 95 -0.48 19.82 2.50
C ILE A 95 -0.89 18.94 3.69
N GLN A 96 -0.73 19.46 4.91
CA GLN A 96 -0.92 18.70 6.16
C GLN A 96 -2.29 18.03 6.27
N VAL A 97 -3.34 18.63 5.70
CA VAL A 97 -4.70 18.07 5.68
C VAL A 97 -4.76 16.66 5.07
N ILE A 98 -3.89 16.35 4.11
CA ILE A 98 -3.83 15.04 3.45
C ILE A 98 -3.48 13.94 4.46
N HIS A 99 -2.66 14.23 5.47
CA HIS A 99 -2.34 13.26 6.51
C HIS A 99 -3.55 12.92 7.38
N GLY A 100 -4.36 13.93 7.73
CA GLY A 100 -5.62 13.73 8.45
C GLY A 100 -6.61 12.89 7.63
N LEU A 101 -6.79 13.23 6.35
CA LEU A 101 -7.64 12.46 5.44
C LEU A 101 -7.20 11.00 5.35
N ARG A 102 -5.90 10.74 5.15
CA ARG A 102 -5.36 9.37 5.12
C ARG A 102 -5.64 8.61 6.42
N PHE A 103 -5.51 9.25 7.57
CA PHE A 103 -5.78 8.61 8.86
C PHE A 103 -7.24 8.17 8.97
N PHE A 104 -8.19 9.10 8.76
CA PHE A 104 -9.61 8.77 8.86
C PHE A 104 -10.04 7.74 7.81
N SER A 105 -9.56 7.88 6.56
CA SER A 105 -9.84 6.90 5.50
C SER A 105 -9.27 5.51 5.83
N MET A 106 -8.05 5.43 6.38
CA MET A 106 -7.45 4.15 6.75
C MET A 106 -8.20 3.50 7.91
N ALA A 107 -8.57 4.28 8.93
CA ALA A 107 -9.34 3.79 10.07
C ALA A 107 -10.69 3.22 9.62
N TRP A 108 -11.39 3.89 8.71
CA TRP A 108 -12.65 3.41 8.15
C TRP A 108 -12.45 2.14 7.32
N ILE A 109 -11.43 2.05 6.46
CA ILE A 109 -11.13 0.82 5.71
C ILE A 109 -10.85 -0.36 6.64
N ILE A 110 -10.06 -0.15 7.70
CA ILE A 110 -9.77 -1.18 8.69
C ILE A 110 -11.06 -1.62 9.38
N LEU A 111 -11.90 -0.68 9.80
CA LEU A 111 -13.20 -0.99 10.42
C LEU A 111 -14.11 -1.78 9.46
N GLY A 112 -14.22 -1.34 8.21
CA GLY A 112 -15.06 -1.96 7.19
C GLY A 112 -14.63 -3.39 6.86
N HIS A 113 -13.33 -3.63 6.67
CA HIS A 113 -12.81 -4.98 6.45
C HIS A 113 -12.93 -5.86 7.69
N THR A 114 -12.64 -5.33 8.88
CA THR A 114 -12.79 -6.07 10.14
C THR A 114 -14.23 -6.54 10.28
N PHE A 115 -15.20 -5.64 10.08
CA PHE A 115 -16.62 -5.99 10.13
C PHE A 115 -17.00 -6.99 9.05
N SER A 116 -16.60 -6.76 7.79
CA SER A 116 -16.89 -7.67 6.66
C SER A 116 -16.39 -9.09 6.89
N PHE A 117 -15.13 -9.26 7.33
CA PHE A 117 -14.58 -10.58 7.65
C PHE A 117 -15.16 -11.17 8.93
N SER A 118 -15.56 -10.32 9.90
CA SER A 118 -16.13 -10.75 11.18
C SER A 118 -17.60 -11.17 11.08
N LYS A 119 -18.36 -10.73 10.06
CA LYS A 119 -19.79 -11.03 9.90
C LYS A 119 -20.10 -12.51 10.08
N GLN A 120 -19.39 -13.38 9.38
CA GLN A 120 -19.58 -14.84 9.45
C GLN A 120 -19.40 -15.43 10.87
N TRP A 121 -18.60 -14.77 11.72
CA TRP A 121 -18.35 -15.19 13.10
C TRP A 121 -19.37 -14.60 14.06
N ILE A 122 -19.74 -13.33 13.85
CA ILE A 122 -20.70 -12.60 14.69
C ILE A 122 -22.10 -13.19 14.54
N THR A 123 -22.50 -13.56 13.32
CA THR A 123 -23.82 -14.14 13.02
C THR A 123 -23.80 -15.67 13.03
N PHE A 124 -22.79 -16.29 13.63
CA PHE A 124 -22.66 -17.76 13.65
C PHE A 124 -23.84 -18.43 14.38
N ARG A 125 -24.40 -17.78 15.40
CA ARG A 125 -25.52 -18.31 16.19
C ARG A 125 -26.88 -18.14 15.50
N ASN A 126 -27.05 -17.08 14.73
CA ASN A 126 -28.28 -16.77 14.01
C ASN A 126 -27.94 -16.17 12.64
N MET A 127 -28.18 -16.93 11.58
CA MET A 127 -27.89 -16.48 10.21
C MET A 127 -28.81 -15.33 9.76
N ASP A 128 -30.03 -15.25 10.32
CA ASP A 128 -30.99 -14.20 9.98
C ASP A 128 -30.47 -12.81 10.38
N ASP A 129 -29.58 -12.73 11.38
CA ASP A 129 -28.95 -11.48 11.79
C ASP A 129 -28.12 -10.87 10.65
N MET A 130 -27.58 -11.66 9.71
CA MET A 130 -26.87 -11.11 8.53
C MET A 130 -27.76 -10.23 7.66
N LEU A 131 -29.07 -10.50 7.62
CA LEU A 131 -30.02 -9.75 6.80
C LEU A 131 -30.44 -8.43 7.46
N VAL A 132 -30.20 -8.30 8.77
CA VAL A 132 -30.66 -7.16 9.58
C VAL A 132 -29.48 -6.25 9.96
N ILE A 133 -28.26 -6.79 10.06
CA ILE A 133 -27.08 -6.08 10.56
C ILE A 133 -26.66 -4.87 9.72
N HIS A 134 -27.21 -4.69 8.51
CA HIS A 134 -26.97 -3.52 7.67
C HIS A 134 -28.13 -2.53 7.66
N LYS A 135 -29.19 -2.69 8.47
CA LYS A 135 -30.35 -1.80 8.38
C LYS A 135 -30.13 -0.46 9.08
N ASP A 136 -29.23 -0.40 10.04
CA ASP A 136 -28.98 0.82 10.82
C ASP A 136 -28.01 1.77 10.11
N ILE A 137 -28.23 3.08 10.27
CA ILE A 137 -27.43 4.15 9.62
C ILE A 137 -25.92 3.98 9.86
N ILE A 138 -25.53 3.60 11.09
CA ILE A 138 -24.11 3.40 11.44
C ILE A 138 -23.52 2.24 10.64
N THR A 139 -24.24 1.11 10.59
CA THR A 139 -23.81 -0.09 9.88
C THR A 139 -23.82 0.08 8.36
N GLN A 140 -24.73 0.90 7.83
CA GLN A 140 -24.73 1.35 6.42
C GLN A 140 -23.48 2.16 6.08
N GLY A 141 -23.03 3.04 6.97
CA GLY A 141 -21.75 3.75 6.80
C GLY A 141 -20.56 2.80 6.72
N ILE A 142 -20.53 1.76 7.56
CA ILE A 142 -19.49 0.73 7.54
C ILE A 142 -19.59 -0.11 6.25
N ALA A 143 -20.80 -0.48 5.83
CA ALA A 143 -21.06 -1.27 4.63
C ALA A 143 -20.63 -0.54 3.35
N ASN A 144 -20.82 0.78 3.30
CA ASN A 144 -20.40 1.65 2.20
C ASN A 144 -18.91 2.04 2.27
N GLY A 145 -18.09 1.36 3.07
CA GLY A 145 -16.65 1.67 3.19
C GLY A 145 -15.84 1.59 1.89
N THR A 146 -16.41 1.04 0.81
CA THR A 146 -15.81 1.08 -0.53
C THR A 146 -15.63 2.50 -1.05
N VAL A 147 -16.52 3.44 -0.72
CA VAL A 147 -16.40 4.86 -1.13
C VAL A 147 -15.18 5.54 -0.51
N THR A 148 -14.67 5.03 0.61
CA THR A 148 -13.46 5.54 1.25
C THR A 148 -12.23 5.32 0.38
N VAL A 149 -12.24 4.30 -0.47
CA VAL A 149 -11.13 4.00 -1.40
C VAL A 149 -10.95 5.12 -2.42
N ASP A 150 -12.01 5.84 -2.79
CA ASP A 150 -11.93 6.99 -3.71
C ASP A 150 -11.08 8.12 -3.15
N THR A 151 -11.09 8.30 -1.82
CA THR A 151 -10.21 9.27 -1.15
C THR A 151 -8.73 8.91 -1.34
N PHE A 152 -8.40 7.61 -1.29
CA PHE A 152 -7.04 7.14 -1.56
C PHE A 152 -6.65 7.33 -3.02
N PHE A 153 -7.54 7.00 -3.97
CA PHE A 153 -7.27 7.25 -5.39
C PHE A 153 -7.07 8.73 -5.69
N PHE A 154 -7.89 9.60 -5.11
CA PHE A 154 -7.76 11.05 -5.25
C PHE A 154 -6.40 11.54 -4.72
N ILE A 155 -6.04 11.15 -3.49
CA ILE A 155 -4.76 11.55 -2.88
C ILE A 155 -3.57 10.99 -3.68
N SER A 156 -3.64 9.72 -4.12
CA SER A 156 -2.62 9.10 -4.98
C SER A 156 -2.44 9.88 -6.28
N GLY A 157 -3.54 10.18 -6.99
CA GLY A 157 -3.52 10.93 -8.24
C GLY A 157 -2.97 12.34 -8.07
N LEU A 158 -3.46 13.09 -7.07
CA LEU A 158 -3.00 14.43 -6.74
C LEU A 158 -1.49 14.47 -6.51
N LEU A 159 -0.98 13.55 -5.68
CA LEU A 159 0.44 13.49 -5.34
C LEU A 159 1.30 13.11 -6.55
N VAL A 160 0.85 12.16 -7.37
CA VAL A 160 1.57 11.78 -8.60
C VAL A 160 1.65 12.97 -9.55
N VAL A 161 0.56 13.69 -9.79
CA VAL A 161 0.54 14.88 -10.66
C VAL A 161 1.43 15.98 -10.10
N TYR A 162 1.29 16.31 -8.81
CA TYR A 162 2.04 17.37 -8.14
C TYR A 162 3.56 17.14 -8.22
N VAL A 163 4.02 15.95 -7.82
CA VAL A 163 5.45 15.60 -7.82
C VAL A 163 6.00 15.53 -9.25
N THR A 164 5.27 14.89 -10.16
CA THR A 164 5.74 14.67 -11.53
C THR A 164 5.83 15.99 -12.29
N LEU A 165 4.84 16.89 -12.17
CA LEU A 165 4.89 18.21 -12.83
C LEU A 165 6.04 19.08 -12.28
N LYS A 166 6.28 19.07 -10.96
CA LYS A 166 7.43 19.76 -10.34
C LYS A 166 8.77 19.24 -10.89
N GLN A 167 8.88 17.93 -11.08
CA GLN A 167 10.09 17.31 -11.64
C GLN A 167 10.25 17.60 -13.14
N ILE A 168 9.15 17.58 -13.90
CA ILE A 168 9.16 17.92 -15.33
C ILE A 168 9.65 19.36 -15.55
N ALA A 169 9.24 20.30 -14.71
CA ALA A 169 9.65 21.69 -14.81
C ALA A 169 11.14 21.94 -14.51
N SER A 170 11.79 21.10 -13.70
CA SER A 170 13.20 21.30 -13.31
C SER A 170 14.18 20.57 -14.21
N SER A 171 13.96 19.28 -14.48
CA SER A 171 14.80 18.46 -15.36
C SER A 171 14.10 17.13 -15.60
N TRP A 172 13.73 16.77 -16.83
CA TRP A 172 13.13 15.45 -17.08
C TRP A 172 13.75 14.76 -18.28
N THR A 173 14.28 13.58 -18.05
CA THR A 173 14.88 12.75 -19.09
C THR A 173 14.01 11.52 -19.36
N ARG A 174 14.11 10.95 -20.57
CA ARG A 174 13.34 9.75 -20.94
C ARG A 174 13.58 8.57 -19.99
N SER A 175 14.80 8.44 -19.46
CA SER A 175 15.17 7.41 -18.48
C SER A 175 14.39 7.51 -17.15
N ARG A 176 13.91 8.71 -16.78
CA ARG A 176 13.13 8.89 -15.54
C ARG A 176 11.74 8.25 -15.61
N TRP A 177 11.19 8.03 -16.80
CA TRP A 177 9.95 7.27 -16.94
C TRP A 177 10.12 5.80 -16.54
N VAL A 178 11.27 5.20 -16.86
CA VAL A 178 11.56 3.82 -16.45
C VAL A 178 11.73 3.77 -14.92
N GLN A 179 12.46 4.72 -14.34
CA GLN A 179 12.62 4.84 -12.89
C GLN A 179 11.28 5.08 -12.18
N PHE A 180 10.38 5.87 -12.77
CA PHE A 180 9.04 6.15 -12.26
C PHE A 180 8.24 4.86 -12.04
N TYR A 181 8.24 3.94 -13.01
CA TYR A 181 7.54 2.65 -12.89
C TYR A 181 8.25 1.68 -11.94
N ILE A 182 9.57 1.53 -12.09
CA ILE A 182 10.35 0.59 -11.26
C ILE A 182 10.26 0.96 -9.79
N HIS A 183 10.40 2.25 -9.46
CA HIS A 183 10.35 2.72 -8.07
C HIS A 183 9.01 2.42 -7.42
N ARG A 184 7.88 2.63 -8.13
CA ARG A 184 6.56 2.33 -7.56
C ARG A 184 6.34 0.83 -7.40
N TYR A 185 6.73 0.03 -8.38
CA TYR A 185 6.61 -1.43 -8.29
C TYR A 185 7.42 -1.97 -7.11
N TRP A 186 8.69 -1.59 -6.99
CA TRP A 186 9.55 -2.08 -5.90
C TRP A 186 9.16 -1.56 -4.53
N ARG A 187 8.43 -0.45 -4.48
CA ARG A 187 7.92 0.11 -3.23
C ARG A 187 6.71 -0.67 -2.68
N MET A 188 5.78 -1.08 -3.55
CA MET A 188 4.50 -1.66 -3.12
C MET A 188 4.51 -3.19 -3.18
N THR A 189 5.08 -3.77 -4.23
CA THR A 189 5.02 -5.21 -4.50
C THR A 189 5.67 -6.08 -3.42
N PRO A 190 6.87 -5.77 -2.88
CA PRO A 190 7.52 -6.67 -1.93
C PRO A 190 6.71 -6.91 -0.66
N LEU A 191 6.09 -5.86 -0.11
CA LEU A 191 5.23 -5.97 1.07
C LEU A 191 3.98 -6.79 0.76
N MET A 192 3.32 -6.51 -0.37
CA MET A 192 2.14 -7.26 -0.80
C MET A 192 2.45 -8.75 -1.00
N MET A 193 3.57 -9.08 -1.64
CA MET A 193 3.97 -10.46 -1.86
C MET A 193 4.37 -11.18 -0.57
N ALA A 194 4.95 -10.47 0.41
CA ALA A 194 5.22 -11.04 1.72
C ALA A 194 3.91 -11.39 2.46
N VAL A 195 2.89 -10.52 2.40
CA VAL A 195 1.56 -10.79 2.97
C VAL A 195 0.89 -11.97 2.26
N ILE A 196 0.95 -12.02 0.93
CA ILE A 196 0.40 -13.14 0.15
C ILE A 196 1.11 -14.45 0.50
N ALA A 197 2.44 -14.45 0.64
CA ALA A 197 3.19 -15.63 1.05
C ALA A 197 2.80 -16.10 2.46
N PHE A 198 2.58 -15.16 3.38
CA PHE A 198 2.07 -15.47 4.71
C PHE A 198 0.67 -16.11 4.63
N CYS A 199 -0.26 -15.52 3.89
CA CYS A 199 -1.62 -16.05 3.72
C CYS A 199 -1.66 -17.40 3.01
N ALA A 200 -0.81 -17.58 1.99
CA ALA A 200 -0.70 -18.81 1.23
C ALA A 200 -0.16 -19.96 2.06
N VAL A 201 0.72 -19.70 3.05
CA VAL A 201 1.53 -20.77 3.62
C VAL A 201 1.47 -20.86 5.14
N LEU A 202 1.51 -19.74 5.85
CA LEU A 202 1.58 -19.72 7.31
C LEU A 202 0.21 -19.58 7.97
N LEU A 203 -0.71 -18.86 7.34
CA LEU A 203 -2.03 -18.58 7.88
C LEU A 203 -2.80 -19.83 8.36
N PRO A 204 -2.78 -20.98 7.66
CA PRO A 204 -3.47 -22.19 8.14
C PRO A 204 -3.00 -22.68 9.52
N TYR A 205 -1.75 -22.41 9.90
CA TYR A 205 -1.15 -22.83 11.16
C TYR A 205 -1.35 -21.83 12.30
N CYS A 206 -1.90 -20.65 12.03
CA CYS A 206 -2.06 -19.58 13.02
C CYS A 206 -3.29 -19.76 13.94
N GLY A 207 -4.13 -20.75 13.68
CA GLY A 207 -5.35 -20.98 14.43
C GLY A 207 -5.86 -22.40 14.28
N ASP A 208 -6.84 -22.74 15.11
CA ASP A 208 -7.56 -24.00 15.05
C ASP A 208 -9.04 -23.76 15.41
N GLY A 209 -9.91 -24.66 14.97
CA GLY A 209 -11.33 -24.62 15.30
C GLY A 209 -12.24 -25.17 14.21
N PRO A 210 -13.53 -25.42 14.53
CA PRO A 210 -14.45 -26.15 13.67
C PRO A 210 -14.64 -25.52 12.28
N ARG A 211 -14.65 -24.18 12.21
CA ARG A 211 -14.80 -23.43 10.95
C ARG A 211 -13.50 -22.85 10.40
N TRP A 212 -12.38 -22.94 11.14
CA TRP A 212 -11.13 -22.31 10.74
C TRP A 212 -10.69 -22.71 9.33
N LYS A 213 -10.81 -24.00 9.02
CA LYS A 213 -10.44 -24.54 7.71
C LYS A 213 -11.31 -24.03 6.57
N GLU A 214 -12.59 -23.83 6.83
CA GLU A 214 -13.58 -23.42 5.83
C GLU A 214 -13.60 -21.89 5.63
N SER A 215 -13.30 -21.12 6.67
CA SER A 215 -13.40 -19.65 6.65
C SER A 215 -12.07 -18.94 6.41
N VAL A 216 -10.97 -19.41 7.03
CA VAL A 216 -9.67 -18.71 7.02
C VAL A 216 -8.61 -19.51 6.30
N ALA A 217 -8.56 -20.84 6.50
CA ALA A 217 -7.55 -21.63 5.83
C ALA A 217 -7.77 -21.69 4.32
N THR A 218 -9.01 -21.55 3.80
CA THR A 218 -9.33 -21.51 2.37
C THR A 218 -8.51 -20.48 1.58
N TYR A 219 -8.04 -19.40 2.20
CA TYR A 219 -7.13 -18.44 1.56
C TYR A 219 -5.83 -19.09 1.10
N ASP A 220 -5.39 -20.19 1.70
CA ASP A 220 -4.17 -20.89 1.31
C ASP A 220 -4.24 -21.43 -0.12
N LEU A 221 -5.35 -22.06 -0.50
CA LEU A 221 -5.59 -22.60 -1.84
C LEU A 221 -5.64 -21.47 -2.87
N THR A 222 -6.46 -20.46 -2.62
CA THR A 222 -6.67 -19.34 -3.53
C THR A 222 -5.39 -18.52 -3.72
N CYS A 223 -4.64 -18.28 -2.64
CA CYS A 223 -3.38 -17.55 -2.70
C CYS A 223 -2.26 -18.37 -3.37
N LYS A 224 -2.18 -19.69 -3.15
CA LYS A 224 -1.22 -20.56 -3.88
C LYS A 224 -1.51 -20.59 -5.38
N ALA A 225 -2.78 -20.55 -5.79
CA ALA A 225 -3.15 -20.55 -7.20
C ALA A 225 -2.92 -19.19 -7.88
N ASN A 226 -3.26 -18.09 -7.19
CA ASN A 226 -3.38 -16.76 -7.80
C ASN A 226 -2.37 -15.71 -7.30
N TRP A 227 -1.27 -16.11 -6.65
CA TRP A 227 -0.22 -15.18 -6.19
C TRP A 227 0.38 -14.36 -7.35
N TRP A 228 0.60 -14.98 -8.50
CA TRP A 228 1.25 -14.35 -9.66
C TRP A 228 0.37 -13.26 -10.27
N VAL A 229 -0.96 -13.43 -10.21
CA VAL A 229 -1.94 -12.44 -10.68
C VAL A 229 -1.84 -11.16 -9.86
N ASN A 230 -1.68 -11.30 -8.53
CA ASN A 230 -1.45 -10.16 -7.63
C ASN A 230 -0.09 -9.51 -7.88
N ALA A 231 0.96 -10.29 -8.16
CA ALA A 231 2.29 -9.76 -8.48
C ALA A 231 2.31 -8.90 -9.77
N MET A 232 1.37 -9.16 -10.70
CA MET A 232 1.17 -8.41 -11.94
C MET A 232 0.11 -7.30 -11.83
N TYR A 233 -0.55 -7.15 -10.68
CA TYR A 233 -1.66 -6.21 -10.47
C TYR A 233 -2.85 -6.44 -11.44
N LEU A 234 -3.18 -7.70 -11.73
CA LEU A 234 -4.27 -8.08 -12.66
C LEU A 234 -5.44 -8.82 -11.97
N GLN A 235 -5.45 -8.86 -10.64
CA GLN A 235 -6.44 -9.63 -9.86
C GLN A 235 -7.86 -9.09 -9.97
N ASN A 236 -8.01 -7.84 -10.43
CA ASN A 236 -9.31 -7.24 -10.76
C ASN A 236 -9.82 -7.61 -12.17
N PHE A 237 -9.06 -8.35 -12.97
CA PHE A 237 -9.48 -8.80 -14.31
C PHE A 237 -9.48 -10.32 -14.43
N ILE A 238 -8.45 -10.98 -13.90
CA ILE A 238 -8.24 -12.42 -14.00
C ILE A 238 -8.66 -13.08 -12.68
N HIS A 239 -9.48 -14.14 -12.76
CA HIS A 239 -9.96 -14.91 -11.61
C HIS A 239 -10.59 -14.04 -10.50
N ARG A 240 -11.45 -13.08 -10.89
CA ARG A 240 -12.10 -12.13 -9.96
C ARG A 240 -12.83 -12.79 -8.79
N THR A 241 -13.44 -13.95 -9.01
CA THR A 241 -14.15 -14.71 -7.97
C THR A 241 -13.20 -15.39 -6.98
N ASP A 242 -12.00 -15.72 -7.44
CA ASP A 242 -10.98 -16.47 -6.70
C ASP A 242 -9.77 -15.57 -6.40
N MET A 243 -10.02 -14.32 -6.02
CA MET A 243 -8.95 -13.41 -5.59
C MET A 243 -8.33 -13.89 -4.27
N CYS A 244 -7.00 -13.99 -4.23
CA CYS A 244 -6.25 -14.38 -3.03
C CYS A 244 -6.64 -13.54 -1.80
N LEU A 245 -6.62 -12.22 -1.93
CA LEU A 245 -7.04 -11.29 -0.89
C LEU A 245 -7.97 -10.27 -1.52
N ASN A 246 -9.26 -10.32 -1.22
CA ASN A 246 -10.25 -9.45 -1.87
C ASN A 246 -9.84 -7.98 -1.78
N HIS A 247 -9.41 -7.51 -0.61
CA HIS A 247 -9.01 -6.12 -0.38
C HIS A 247 -7.79 -5.66 -1.20
N THR A 248 -7.03 -6.53 -1.86
CA THR A 248 -5.92 -6.09 -2.74
C THR A 248 -6.42 -5.54 -4.08
N TRP A 249 -7.72 -5.60 -4.38
CA TRP A 249 -8.32 -5.04 -5.60
C TRP A 249 -7.97 -3.56 -5.79
N TYR A 250 -8.00 -2.76 -4.71
CA TYR A 250 -7.72 -1.33 -4.81
C TYR A 250 -6.26 -1.08 -5.21
N SER A 251 -5.32 -1.92 -4.74
CA SER A 251 -3.91 -1.76 -5.06
C SER A 251 -3.63 -2.06 -6.54
N ALA A 252 -4.39 -2.98 -7.16
CA ALA A 252 -4.33 -3.19 -8.61
C ALA A 252 -4.80 -1.95 -9.37
N VAL A 253 -5.95 -1.40 -9.00
CA VAL A 253 -6.50 -0.20 -9.63
C VAL A 253 -5.55 0.99 -9.47
N ASP A 254 -4.99 1.19 -8.27
CA ASP A 254 -4.01 2.24 -7.99
C ASP A 254 -2.74 2.13 -8.86
N PHE A 255 -2.23 0.91 -9.07
CA PHE A 255 -1.10 0.68 -9.97
C PHE A 255 -1.48 0.91 -11.44
N GLN A 256 -2.66 0.46 -11.87
CA GLN A 256 -3.17 0.66 -13.24
C GLN A 256 -3.36 2.15 -13.56
N PHE A 257 -3.95 2.91 -12.64
CA PHE A 257 -4.04 4.37 -12.78
C PHE A 257 -2.67 5.03 -12.83
N TYR A 258 -1.70 4.53 -12.07
CA TYR A 258 -0.34 5.02 -12.17
C TYR A 258 0.30 4.75 -13.53
N VAL A 259 0.08 3.58 -14.13
CA VAL A 259 0.57 3.24 -15.47
C VAL A 259 0.00 4.19 -16.53
N ILE A 260 -1.27 4.57 -16.40
CA ILE A 260 -1.94 5.49 -17.34
C ILE A 260 -1.57 6.96 -17.07
N SER A 261 -1.22 7.32 -15.82
CA SER A 261 -1.02 8.70 -15.39
C SER A 261 -0.03 9.53 -16.24
N PRO A 262 1.10 9.00 -16.76
CA PRO A 262 2.02 9.78 -17.58
C PRO A 262 1.41 10.29 -18.87
N ILE A 263 0.46 9.55 -19.47
CA ILE A 263 -0.22 9.96 -20.70
C ILE A 263 -1.02 11.24 -20.43
N ILE A 264 -1.77 11.26 -19.34
CA ILE A 264 -2.59 12.40 -18.92
C ILE A 264 -1.69 13.59 -18.53
N ILE A 265 -0.64 13.34 -17.75
CA ILE A 265 0.31 14.37 -17.28
C ILE A 265 1.06 15.00 -18.46
N LEU A 266 1.57 14.19 -19.39
CA LEU A 266 2.28 14.70 -20.58
C LEU A 266 1.35 15.46 -21.52
N ALA A 267 0.11 14.99 -21.70
CA ALA A 267 -0.90 15.71 -22.48
C ALA A 267 -1.19 17.09 -21.88
N LEU A 268 -1.40 17.15 -20.55
CA LEU A 268 -1.64 18.40 -19.82
C LEU A 268 -0.44 19.35 -19.87
N HIS A 269 0.78 18.82 -19.70
CA HIS A 269 2.00 19.62 -19.70
C HIS A 269 2.34 20.19 -21.08
N ARG A 270 2.20 19.41 -22.16
CA ARG A 270 2.55 19.86 -23.52
C ARG A 270 1.47 20.71 -24.18
N LYS A 271 0.20 20.34 -24.00
CA LYS A 271 -0.96 20.95 -24.67
C LYS A 271 -2.13 21.02 -23.67
N PRO A 272 -2.22 22.06 -22.83
CA PRO A 272 -3.18 22.11 -21.72
C PRO A 272 -4.63 21.97 -22.19
N LYS A 273 -5.00 22.56 -23.34
CA LYS A 273 -6.34 22.40 -23.93
C LYS A 273 -6.67 20.94 -24.29
N PHE A 274 -5.70 20.21 -24.84
CA PHE A 274 -5.87 18.78 -25.16
C PHE A 274 -5.91 17.92 -23.90
N GLY A 275 -5.07 18.22 -22.90
CA GLY A 275 -5.12 17.56 -21.60
C GLY A 275 -6.47 17.73 -20.89
N LEU A 276 -7.01 18.96 -20.86
CA LEU A 276 -8.34 19.25 -20.32
C LEU A 276 -9.45 18.52 -21.08
N PHE A 277 -9.37 18.49 -22.41
CA PHE A 277 -10.30 17.74 -23.25
C PHE A 277 -10.26 16.23 -22.94
N LEU A 278 -9.06 15.65 -22.81
CA LEU A 278 -8.89 14.25 -22.44
C LEU A 278 -9.50 13.95 -21.05
N ILE A 279 -9.27 14.81 -20.07
CA ILE A 279 -9.84 14.68 -18.72
C ILE A 279 -11.37 14.75 -18.79
N ALA A 280 -11.93 15.71 -19.54
CA ALA A 280 -13.37 15.84 -19.70
C ALA A 280 -14.00 14.59 -20.35
N ILE A 281 -13.36 14.03 -21.39
CA ILE A 281 -13.81 12.78 -22.02
C ILE A 281 -13.75 11.61 -21.04
N LEU A 282 -12.67 11.48 -20.26
CA LEU A 282 -12.55 10.39 -19.30
C LEU A 282 -13.59 10.50 -18.19
N LEU A 283 -13.83 11.71 -17.67
CA LEU A 283 -14.88 11.96 -16.69
C LEU A 283 -16.26 11.60 -17.25
N LEU A 284 -16.63 12.14 -18.41
CA LEU A 284 -17.91 11.85 -19.06
C LEU A 284 -18.05 10.35 -19.40
N GLY A 285 -16.98 9.72 -19.88
CA GLY A 285 -16.96 8.30 -20.21
C GLY A 285 -17.20 7.43 -18.97
N THR A 286 -16.49 7.70 -17.87
CA THR A 286 -16.66 6.93 -16.62
C THR A 286 -18.03 7.15 -15.98
N THR A 287 -18.55 8.38 -15.94
CA THR A 287 -19.88 8.65 -15.39
C THR A 287 -20.98 8.02 -16.25
N SER A 288 -20.87 8.14 -17.58
CA SER A 288 -21.87 7.57 -18.50
C SER A 288 -21.84 6.04 -18.49
N PHE A 289 -20.66 5.43 -18.46
CA PHE A 289 -20.52 3.99 -18.35
C PHE A 289 -21.11 3.47 -17.04
N THR A 290 -20.82 4.13 -15.93
CA THR A 290 -21.37 3.75 -14.62
C THR A 290 -22.90 3.88 -14.63
N ALA A 291 -23.45 5.00 -15.09
CA ALA A 291 -24.90 5.20 -15.19
C ALA A 291 -25.57 4.16 -16.09
N PHE A 292 -24.97 3.87 -17.26
CA PHE A 292 -25.45 2.84 -18.17
C PHE A 292 -25.43 1.44 -17.54
N TYR A 293 -24.34 1.08 -16.87
CA TYR A 293 -24.19 -0.22 -16.23
C TYR A 293 -25.16 -0.38 -15.06
N THR A 294 -25.34 0.65 -14.23
CA THR A 294 -26.34 0.66 -13.15
C THR A 294 -27.74 0.48 -13.70
N ALA A 295 -28.11 1.21 -14.77
CA ALA A 295 -29.43 1.11 -15.39
C ALA A 295 -29.69 -0.27 -16.05
N LEU A 296 -28.66 -0.90 -16.63
CA LEU A 296 -28.80 -2.19 -17.30
C LEU A 296 -29.04 -3.35 -16.34
N TYR A 297 -28.43 -3.30 -15.15
CA TYR A 297 -28.47 -4.38 -14.16
C TYR A 297 -29.38 -4.10 -12.97
N ASP A 298 -30.09 -2.97 -12.99
CA ASP A 298 -31.02 -2.54 -11.94
C ASP A 298 -30.35 -2.54 -10.54
N TYR A 299 -29.10 -2.10 -10.50
CA TYR A 299 -28.38 -1.91 -9.24
C TYR A 299 -28.98 -0.70 -8.49
N PRO A 300 -29.08 -0.77 -7.14
CA PRO A 300 -29.59 0.32 -6.31
C PRO A 300 -28.73 1.59 -6.37
#